data_AF-A0A970AVY1-F1
#
_entry.id   AF-A0A970AVY1-F1
#
_cell.length_a   1.000
_cell.length_b   1.000
_cell.length_c   1.000
_cell.angle_alpha   90.00
_cell.angle_beta   90.00
_cell.angle_gamma   90.00
#
_symmetry.space_group_name_H-M   'P 1'
#
loop_
_entity.id
_entity.type
_entity.pdbx_description
1 polymer ?
#
loop_
_entity_poly.entity_id
_entity_poly.type
_entity_poly.pdbx_seq_one_letter_code
_entity_poly.pdbx_strand_id
1 'polypeptide(L)' 'DLVEAASRLFQTLRDADRLAGPGGRIAFAPIPETGLGRAINDRLRRAAAPRS' A
#
# COMPACT_ATOMS: atom_id res chain seq x y z
N ASP A 1 9.20 -4.23 -10.32
CA ASP A 1 10.11 -4.94 -9.39
C ASP A 1 9.66 -4.67 -7.96
N LEU A 2 9.76 -5.65 -7.05
CA LEU A 2 9.40 -5.50 -5.63
C LEU A 2 10.31 -4.52 -4.89
N VAL A 3 11.57 -4.39 -5.31
CA VAL A 3 12.49 -3.40 -4.70
C VAL A 3 11.99 -1.98 -4.95
N GLU A 4 11.63 -1.67 -6.21
CA GLU A 4 11.05 -0.37 -6.56
C GLU A 4 9.70 -0.14 -5.89
N ALA A 5 8.84 -1.16 -5.85
CA ALA A 5 7.56 -1.07 -5.16
C ALA A 5 7.73 -0.74 -3.68
N ALA A 6 8.68 -1.40 -3.00
CA ALA A 6 9.00 -1.14 -1.60
C ALA A 6 9.57 0.27 -1.39
N SER A 7 10.48 0.73 -2.26
CA SER A 7 11.13 2.04 -2.12
C SER A 7 10.16 3.20 -2.31
N ARG A 8 9.14 3.04 -3.16
CA ARG A 8 8.13 4.08 -3.45
C ARG A 8 6.88 3.99 -2.57
N LEU A 9 6.69 2.90 -1.81
CA LEU A 9 5.40 2.53 -1.21
C LEU A 9 4.71 3.69 -0.47
N PHE A 10 5.41 4.37 0.45
CA PHE A 10 4.79 5.43 1.25
C PHE A 10 4.38 6.65 0.43
N GLN A 11 5.16 6.99 -0.60
CA GLN A 11 4.81 8.09 -1.49
C GLN A 11 3.55 7.73 -2.28
N THR A 12 3.53 6.55 -2.89
CA THR A 12 2.38 6.04 -3.63
C THR A 12 1.12 5.98 -2.77
N LEU A 13 1.21 5.52 -1.52
CA LEU A 13 0.07 5.48 -0.60
C LEU A 13 -0.50 6.88 -0.32
N ARG A 14 0.37 7.87 -0.02
CA ARG A 14 -0.07 9.24 0.23
C ARG A 14 -0.73 9.88 -0.99
N ASP A 15 -0.19 9.63 -2.17
CA ASP A 15 -0.74 10.18 -3.41
C ASP A 15 -2.08 9.51 -3.76
N ALA A 16 -2.20 8.21 -3.53
CA ALA A 16 -3.45 7.48 -3.70
C ALA A 16 -4.52 7.94 -2.70
N ASP A 17 -4.18 8.16 -1.43
CA ASP A 17 -5.10 8.70 -0.42
C ASP A 17 -5.63 10.09 -0.82
N ARG A 18 -4.74 10.96 -1.32
CA ARG A 18 -5.12 12.28 -1.81
C ARG A 18 -6.08 12.19 -3.00
N LEU A 19 -5.82 11.26 -3.92
CA LEU A 19 -6.65 11.08 -5.11
C LEU A 19 -8.02 10.47 -4.79
N ALA A 20 -8.05 9.51 -3.87
CA ALA A 20 -9.28 8.83 -3.45
C ALA A 20 -10.22 9.76 -2.68
N GLY A 21 -9.66 10.70 -1.90
CA GLY A 21 -10.42 11.67 -1.12
C GLY A 21 -11.14 11.04 0.09
N PRO A 22 -11.92 11.85 0.84
CA PRO A 22 -12.64 11.37 2.01
C PRO A 22 -13.60 10.22 1.69
N GLY A 23 -13.48 9.09 2.39
CA GLY A 23 -14.30 7.91 2.15
C GLY A 23 -13.97 7.14 0.86
N GLY A 24 -12.96 7.59 0.11
CA GLY A 24 -12.45 6.90 -1.07
C GLY A 24 -11.83 5.54 -0.73
N ARG A 25 -11.77 4.67 -1.74
CA ARG A 25 -11.17 3.33 -1.61
C ARG A 25 -10.03 3.18 -2.61
N ILE A 26 -8.95 2.55 -2.17
CA ILE A 26 -7.78 2.28 -2.99
C ILE A 26 -7.62 0.76 -3.07
N ALA A 27 -7.51 0.24 -4.30
CA ALA A 27 -7.23 -1.17 -4.56
C ALA A 27 -5.79 -1.33 -5.06
N PHE A 28 -5.15 -2.42 -4.65
CA PHE A 28 -3.80 -2.79 -5.10
C PHE A 28 -3.86 -4.13 -5.83
N ALA A 29 -3.00 -4.31 -6.84
CA ALA A 29 -2.81 -5.61 -7.46
C ALA A 29 -2.27 -6.62 -6.43
N PRO A 30 -2.55 -7.93 -6.59
CA PRO A 30 -1.98 -8.95 -5.71
C PRO A 30 -0.45 -8.92 -5.73
N ILE A 31 0.17 -8.97 -4.55
CA ILE A 31 1.62 -9.02 -4.38
C ILE A 31 1.98 -10.37 -3.76
N PRO A 32 2.91 -11.15 -4.35
CA PRO A 32 3.33 -12.43 -3.79
C PRO A 32 3.77 -12.31 -2.32
N GLU A 33 3.29 -13.19 -1.45
CA GLU A 33 3.64 -13.23 -0.02
C GLU A 33 4.99 -13.92 0.23
N THR A 34 6.02 -13.49 -0.49
CA THR A 34 7.40 -13.99 -0.38
C THR A 34 8.40 -12.84 -0.43
N GLY A 35 9.57 -13.01 0.21
CA GLY A 35 10.64 -12.00 0.23
C GLY A 35 10.14 -10.60 0.62
N LEU A 36 10.46 -9.60 -0.20
CA LEU A 36 10.01 -8.20 -0.02
C LEU A 36 8.50 -8.03 -0.13
N GLY A 37 7.81 -8.92 -0.85
CA GLY A 37 6.36 -8.86 -1.00
C GLY A 37 5.62 -9.02 0.33
N ARG A 38 6.13 -9.85 1.26
CA ARG A 38 5.60 -9.94 2.64
C ARG A 38 5.64 -8.62 3.38
N ALA A 39 6.76 -7.91 3.27
CA ALA A 39 6.93 -6.62 3.93
C ALA A 39 5.98 -5.57 3.33
N ILE A 40 5.81 -5.55 2.01
CA ILE A 40 4.85 -4.66 1.35
C ILE A 40 3.42 -4.97 1.81
N ASN A 41 3.01 -6.23 1.80
CA ASN A 41 1.67 -6.63 2.22
C ASN A 41 1.39 -6.31 3.70
N ASP A 42 2.36 -6.43 4.60
CA ASP A 42 2.21 -5.97 6.00
C ASP A 42 1.93 -4.46 6.06
N ARG A 43 2.68 -3.66 5.31
CA ARG A 43 2.46 -2.20 5.28
C ARG A 43 1.11 -1.82 4.67
N LEU A 44 0.69 -2.49 3.61
CA LEU A 44 -0.64 -2.29 3.02
C LEU A 44 -1.76 -2.62 4.01
N ARG A 45 -1.65 -3.76 4.72
CA ARG A 45 -2.62 -4.16 5.76
C ARG A 45 -2.69 -3.14 6.90
N ARG A 46 -1.54 -2.62 7.35
CA ARG A 46 -1.50 -1.55 8.35
C ARG A 46 -2.13 -0.24 7.85
N ALA A 47 -1.90 0.11 6.59
CA ALA A 47 -2.48 1.31 5.99
C ALA A 47 -4.02 1.20 5.86
N ALA A 48 -4.52 0.01 5.56
CA ALA A 48 -5.95 -0.29 5.43
C ALA A 48 -6.68 -0.52 6.76
N ALA A 49 -5.97 -0.56 7.89
CA ALA A 49 -6.59 -0.73 9.19
C ALA A 49 -7.51 0.47 9.52
N PRO A 50 -8.69 0.25 10.13
CA PRO A 50 -9.56 1.34 10.56
C PRO A 50 -8.81 2.36 11.41
N ARG A 51 -8.96 3.63 11.09
CA ARG A 51 -8.41 4.73 11.89
C ARG A 51 -9.53 5.20 12.81
N SER A 52 -9.39 4.91 14.11
CA SER A 52 -10.27 5.41 15.18
C SER A 52 -10.10 6.90 15.37
#